data_AF-E1A6A7-F1
#
_entry.id   AF-E1A6A7-F1
#
_cell.length_a   1.000
_cell.length_b   1.000
_cell.length_c   1.000
_cell.angle_alpha   90.00
_cell.angle_beta   90.00
_cell.angle_gamma   90.00
#
_symmetry.space_group_name_H-M   'P 1'
#
loop_
_entity.id
_entity.type
_entity.pdbx_description
1 polymer ?
#
loop_
_entity_poly.entity_id
_entity_poly.type
_entity_poly.pdbx_seq_one_letter_code
_entity_poly.pdbx_strand_id
1 'polypeptide(L)'
;LRRCSKLQKLWVMDLIEDKGLEAVASYCKELRELRVFPSEPDLDATNIPLTEQGLVFVSKGCRKLESVLYFCVQFTNAALFTIARKRPNLKCFRLCVIEPFAPDYKTNEPLDKGFKAIAEGCRDLRRLSVSGLLSDKAFKYIGKHAKKVRMLSIAFAGDSDLMLHHLLSGCESLKKLEIRDCPFGDTALLEHAAKLETMRSLWMSSCFVSFGACKLLSQKMPRLNVEVIDEHPPESRPESSPVERIYIYRTVAGPRMDTPEFVWTIHKNPENGVSHLAIK
;
A
#
# COMPACT_ATOMS: atom_id res chain seq x y z
N LEU A 1 -14.54 -25.97 8.82
CA LEU A 1 -15.30 -24.75 8.47
C LEU A 1 -16.82 -24.89 8.66
N ARG A 2 -17.49 -25.90 8.08
CA ARG A 2 -18.97 -26.08 8.21
C ARG A 2 -19.48 -26.20 9.65
N ARG A 3 -18.66 -26.68 10.58
CA ARG A 3 -18.99 -26.82 12.02
C ARG A 3 -18.53 -25.61 12.87
N CYS A 4 -17.93 -24.59 12.26
CA CYS A 4 -17.27 -23.48 12.96
C CYS A 4 -18.16 -22.22 12.98
N SER A 5 -19.41 -22.32 13.45
CA SER A 5 -20.39 -21.22 13.35
C SER A 5 -20.03 -19.94 14.13
N LYS A 6 -19.21 -20.07 15.18
CA LYS A 6 -18.71 -18.94 16.00
C LYS A 6 -17.39 -18.36 15.51
N LEU A 7 -16.86 -18.81 14.37
CA LEU A 7 -15.56 -18.39 13.86
C LEU A 7 -15.57 -16.89 13.51
N GLN A 8 -14.66 -16.13 14.12
CA GLN A 8 -14.52 -14.68 13.88
C GLN A 8 -13.30 -14.32 13.02
N LYS A 9 -12.25 -15.12 13.06
CA LYS A 9 -11.02 -14.88 12.30
C LYS A 9 -10.64 -16.17 11.57
N LEU A 10 -10.39 -16.06 10.27
CA LEU A 10 -9.98 -17.18 9.43
C LEU A 10 -8.75 -16.78 8.63
N TRP A 11 -7.64 -17.45 8.88
CA TRP A 11 -6.41 -17.33 8.10
C TRP A 11 -6.15 -18.68 7.44
N VAL A 12 -6.05 -18.70 6.12
CA VAL A 12 -5.98 -19.91 5.30
C VAL A 12 -5.09 -19.70 4.10
N MET A 13 -4.61 -20.79 3.50
CA MET A 13 -4.04 -20.76 2.16
C MET A 13 -5.16 -20.74 1.11
N ASP A 14 -4.82 -20.29 -0.09
CA ASP A 14 -5.65 -20.28 -1.31
C ASP A 14 -6.20 -21.65 -1.72
N LEU A 15 -5.60 -22.76 -1.24
CA LEU A 15 -6.14 -24.12 -1.28
C LEU A 15 -7.56 -24.25 -0.69
N ILE A 16 -8.06 -23.23 0.00
CA ILE A 16 -9.48 -23.14 0.37
C ILE A 16 -10.40 -23.06 -0.85
N GLU A 17 -9.92 -22.50 -1.97
CA GLU A 17 -10.64 -22.25 -3.21
C GLU A 17 -11.92 -21.41 -3.04
N ASP A 18 -12.56 -21.07 -4.16
CA ASP A 18 -13.85 -20.36 -4.12
C ASP A 18 -14.94 -21.19 -3.42
N LYS A 19 -14.93 -22.53 -3.60
CA LYS A 19 -15.90 -23.44 -2.98
C LYS A 19 -15.78 -23.46 -1.45
N GLY A 20 -14.56 -23.44 -0.91
CA GLY A 20 -14.36 -23.37 0.53
C GLY A 20 -14.80 -22.01 1.08
N LEU A 21 -14.54 -20.92 0.34
CA LEU A 21 -15.01 -19.58 0.72
C LEU A 21 -16.53 -19.42 0.62
N GLU A 22 -17.19 -20.10 -0.32
CA GLU A 22 -18.65 -20.19 -0.36
C GLU A 22 -19.21 -20.92 0.88
N ALA A 23 -18.55 -21.98 1.32
CA ALA A 23 -18.90 -22.63 2.58
C ALA A 23 -18.66 -21.70 3.78
N VAL A 24 -17.56 -20.95 3.82
CA VAL A 24 -17.33 -19.93 4.87
C VAL A 24 -18.47 -18.92 4.89
N ALA A 25 -18.84 -18.39 3.73
CA ALA A 25 -19.95 -17.46 3.58
C ALA A 25 -21.28 -18.03 4.08
N SER A 26 -21.49 -19.34 3.93
CA SER A 26 -22.71 -20.04 4.33
C SER A 26 -22.77 -20.31 5.84
N TYR A 27 -21.66 -20.73 6.47
CA TYR A 27 -21.67 -21.25 7.83
C TYR A 27 -21.05 -20.32 8.89
N CYS A 28 -20.12 -19.43 8.52
CA CYS A 28 -19.35 -18.61 9.47
C CYS A 28 -19.91 -17.18 9.55
N LYS A 29 -21.13 -17.01 10.10
CA LYS A 29 -21.82 -15.70 10.14
C LYS A 29 -21.18 -14.68 11.08
N GLU A 30 -20.37 -15.14 12.01
CA GLU A 30 -19.61 -14.32 12.97
C GLU A 30 -18.26 -13.84 12.44
N LEU A 31 -17.90 -14.19 11.18
CA LEU A 31 -16.60 -13.85 10.62
C LEU A 31 -16.41 -12.32 10.51
N ARG A 32 -15.31 -11.84 11.06
CA ARG A 32 -14.85 -10.45 11.09
C ARG A 32 -13.59 -10.25 10.27
N GLU A 33 -12.72 -11.24 10.25
CA GLU A 33 -11.43 -11.18 9.57
C GLU A 33 -11.21 -12.40 8.68
N LEU A 34 -10.91 -12.17 7.41
CA LEU A 34 -10.45 -13.18 6.48
C LEU A 34 -9.05 -12.81 5.97
N ARG A 35 -8.13 -13.77 6.03
CA ARG A 35 -6.86 -13.71 5.32
C ARG A 35 -6.69 -14.96 4.48
N VAL A 36 -6.49 -14.78 3.18
CA VAL A 36 -6.17 -15.86 2.25
C VAL A 36 -4.78 -15.60 1.71
N PHE A 37 -3.85 -16.52 1.98
CA PHE A 37 -2.45 -16.45 1.61
C PHE A 37 -2.18 -17.34 0.40
N PRO A 38 -1.21 -16.99 -0.47
CA PRO A 38 -0.83 -17.88 -1.55
C PRO A 38 -0.14 -19.13 -0.98
N SER A 39 -0.42 -20.32 -1.51
CA SER A 39 0.29 -21.54 -1.10
C SER A 39 1.69 -21.62 -1.68
N GLU A 40 1.86 -21.09 -2.89
CA GLU A 40 3.14 -21.04 -3.59
C GLU A 40 3.50 -19.58 -3.92
N PRO A 41 4.81 -19.23 -3.91
CA PRO A 41 5.24 -17.87 -4.26
C PRO A 41 5.00 -17.54 -5.73
N ASP A 42 4.96 -18.56 -6.61
CA ASP A 42 4.67 -18.45 -8.03
C ASP A 42 3.30 -19.09 -8.32
N LEU A 43 2.24 -18.26 -8.37
CA LEU A 43 0.89 -18.75 -8.59
C LEU A 43 0.62 -19.17 -10.05
N ASP A 44 1.46 -18.78 -11.01
CA ASP A 44 1.29 -19.18 -12.42
C ASP A 44 1.53 -20.69 -12.60
N ALA A 45 2.28 -21.30 -11.67
CA ALA A 45 2.49 -22.75 -11.61
C ALA A 45 1.32 -23.53 -10.98
N THR A 46 0.33 -22.84 -10.41
CA THR A 46 -0.73 -23.49 -9.62
C THR A 46 -2.11 -23.36 -10.26
N ASN A 47 -2.73 -24.48 -10.60
CA ASN A 47 -4.11 -24.53 -11.10
C ASN A 47 -5.14 -24.45 -9.94
N ILE A 48 -4.94 -23.53 -8.99
CA ILE A 48 -5.80 -23.38 -7.81
C ILE A 48 -7.01 -22.52 -8.21
N PRO A 49 -8.25 -23.04 -8.09
CA PRO A 49 -9.46 -22.33 -8.49
C PRO A 49 -9.92 -21.32 -7.41
N LEU A 50 -9.03 -20.40 -7.04
CA LEU A 50 -9.33 -19.26 -6.18
C LEU A 50 -9.38 -17.98 -7.02
N THR A 51 -10.54 -17.35 -7.07
CA THR A 51 -10.77 -16.14 -7.88
C THR A 51 -11.33 -15.00 -7.03
N GLU A 52 -11.76 -13.91 -7.66
CA GLU A 52 -12.50 -12.84 -6.98
C GLU A 52 -13.85 -13.33 -6.42
N GLN A 53 -14.38 -14.42 -6.97
CA GLN A 53 -15.71 -14.93 -6.64
C GLN A 53 -15.78 -15.46 -5.20
N GLY A 54 -14.72 -16.10 -4.69
CA GLY A 54 -14.62 -16.52 -3.30
C GLY A 54 -14.78 -15.35 -2.32
N LEU A 55 -14.08 -14.25 -2.57
CA LEU A 55 -14.22 -13.03 -1.77
C LEU A 55 -15.61 -12.39 -1.94
N VAL A 56 -16.19 -12.43 -3.13
CA VAL A 56 -17.58 -11.98 -3.37
C VAL A 56 -18.56 -12.81 -2.53
N PHE A 57 -18.42 -14.14 -2.45
CA PHE A 57 -19.28 -14.98 -1.61
C PHE A 57 -19.19 -14.57 -0.13
N VAL A 58 -17.97 -14.45 0.41
CA VAL A 58 -17.76 -14.05 1.81
C VAL A 58 -18.33 -12.64 2.05
N SER A 59 -18.12 -11.71 1.13
CA SER A 59 -18.68 -10.35 1.23
C SER A 59 -20.20 -10.33 1.22
N LYS A 60 -20.88 -11.32 0.63
CA LYS A 60 -22.34 -11.46 0.68
C LYS A 60 -22.76 -12.12 2.00
N GLY A 61 -22.15 -13.24 2.36
CA GLY A 61 -22.58 -14.11 3.46
C GLY A 61 -22.19 -13.67 4.87
N CYS A 62 -21.04 -13.02 5.06
CA CYS A 62 -20.48 -12.66 6.37
C CYS A 62 -20.71 -11.18 6.67
N ARG A 63 -21.82 -10.83 7.35
CA ARG A 63 -22.25 -9.44 7.59
C ARG A 63 -21.36 -8.67 8.56
N LYS A 64 -20.57 -9.38 9.38
CA LYS A 64 -19.65 -8.80 10.37
C LYS A 64 -18.23 -8.63 9.84
N LEU A 65 -17.97 -8.99 8.57
CA LEU A 65 -16.65 -8.90 7.97
C LEU A 65 -16.20 -7.44 7.93
N GLU A 66 -15.07 -7.15 8.57
CA GLU A 66 -14.50 -5.80 8.68
C GLU A 66 -13.03 -5.74 8.24
N SER A 67 -12.36 -6.90 8.10
CA SER A 67 -10.96 -6.98 7.72
C SER A 67 -10.70 -8.08 6.68
N VAL A 68 -10.07 -7.71 5.57
CA VAL A 68 -9.69 -8.61 4.49
C VAL A 68 -8.21 -8.43 4.14
N LEU A 69 -7.51 -9.54 4.00
CA LEU A 69 -6.29 -9.68 3.19
C LEU A 69 -6.52 -10.81 2.19
N TYR A 70 -6.40 -10.53 0.90
CA TYR A 70 -6.69 -11.50 -0.15
C TYR A 70 -5.61 -11.44 -1.22
N PHE A 71 -4.91 -12.56 -1.40
CA PHE A 71 -4.02 -12.78 -2.52
C PHE A 71 -4.77 -13.57 -3.60
N CYS A 72 -4.62 -13.15 -4.86
CA CYS A 72 -5.28 -13.80 -6.01
C CYS A 72 -4.54 -13.49 -7.31
N VAL A 73 -4.81 -14.28 -8.36
CA VAL A 73 -4.23 -14.07 -9.69
C VAL A 73 -5.04 -13.13 -10.56
N GLN A 74 -6.35 -13.01 -10.31
CA GLN A 74 -7.27 -12.21 -11.12
C GLN A 74 -8.27 -11.41 -10.26
N PHE A 75 -8.80 -10.31 -10.80
CA PHE A 75 -9.88 -9.56 -10.17
C PHE A 75 -10.75 -8.80 -11.19
N THR A 76 -11.90 -8.29 -10.74
CA THR A 76 -12.77 -7.42 -11.57
C THR A 76 -13.29 -6.20 -10.80
N ASN A 77 -13.57 -5.12 -11.52
CA ASN A 77 -14.30 -3.96 -11.03
C ASN A 77 -15.68 -4.36 -10.49
N ALA A 78 -16.37 -5.30 -11.15
CA ALA A 78 -17.68 -5.79 -10.73
C ALA A 78 -17.65 -6.48 -9.36
N ALA A 79 -16.58 -7.21 -9.05
CA ALA A 79 -16.36 -7.79 -7.73
C ALA A 79 -16.11 -6.71 -6.67
N LEU A 80 -15.25 -5.72 -6.95
CA LEU A 80 -15.01 -4.59 -6.05
C LEU A 80 -16.30 -3.81 -5.76
N PHE A 81 -17.14 -3.56 -6.77
CA PHE A 81 -18.47 -2.95 -6.61
C PHE A 81 -19.36 -3.76 -5.67
N THR A 82 -19.39 -5.08 -5.87
CA THR A 82 -20.20 -5.98 -5.05
C THR A 82 -19.74 -5.98 -3.60
N ILE A 83 -18.43 -6.06 -3.37
CA ILE A 83 -17.82 -6.06 -2.03
C ILE A 83 -18.12 -4.73 -1.33
N ALA A 84 -17.86 -3.59 -1.98
CA ALA A 84 -18.13 -2.26 -1.44
C ALA A 84 -19.61 -2.10 -1.03
N ARG A 85 -20.53 -2.48 -1.93
CA ARG A 85 -21.98 -2.40 -1.66
C ARG A 85 -22.41 -3.31 -0.53
N LYS A 86 -21.86 -4.52 -0.45
CA LYS A 86 -22.29 -5.50 0.55
C LYS A 86 -21.64 -5.23 1.92
N ARG A 87 -20.40 -4.76 1.98
CA ARG A 87 -19.63 -4.56 3.21
C ARG A 87 -19.16 -3.10 3.37
N PRO A 88 -20.08 -2.13 3.54
CA PRO A 88 -19.73 -0.73 3.81
C PRO A 88 -19.03 -0.53 5.16
N ASN A 89 -19.07 -1.54 6.04
CA ASN A 89 -18.44 -1.54 7.36
C ASN A 89 -16.97 -2.00 7.35
N LEU A 90 -16.36 -2.22 6.18
CA LEU A 90 -14.94 -2.60 6.08
C LEU A 90 -14.04 -1.51 6.67
N LYS A 91 -13.11 -1.95 7.52
CA LYS A 91 -12.07 -1.12 8.16
C LYS A 91 -10.68 -1.43 7.62
N CYS A 92 -10.46 -2.65 7.13
CA CYS A 92 -9.22 -3.06 6.49
C CYS A 92 -9.54 -3.83 5.21
N PHE A 93 -9.06 -3.34 4.08
CA PHE A 93 -9.20 -4.01 2.79
C PHE A 93 -7.85 -4.04 2.09
N ARG A 94 -7.25 -5.22 2.01
CA ARG A 94 -5.94 -5.40 1.39
C ARG A 94 -6.09 -6.44 0.29
N LEU A 95 -6.08 -5.98 -0.94
CA LEU A 95 -6.07 -6.82 -2.12
C LEU A 95 -4.64 -6.87 -2.66
N CYS A 96 -4.16 -8.08 -3.00
CA CYS A 96 -2.91 -8.28 -3.70
C CYS A 96 -3.18 -9.20 -4.90
N VAL A 97 -3.30 -8.60 -6.08
CA VAL A 97 -3.24 -9.30 -7.35
C VAL A 97 -1.77 -9.58 -7.62
N ILE A 98 -1.43 -10.86 -7.82
CA ILE A 98 -0.03 -11.30 -7.89
C ILE A 98 0.65 -10.76 -9.13
N GLU A 99 -0.01 -10.87 -10.28
CA GLU A 99 0.50 -10.32 -11.54
C GLU A 99 0.52 -8.77 -11.47
N PRO A 100 1.72 -8.15 -11.59
CA PRO A 100 1.85 -6.69 -11.66
C PRO A 100 1.03 -6.13 -12.82
N PHE A 101 0.36 -4.98 -12.59
CA PHE A 101 -0.45 -4.33 -13.62
C PHE A 101 -1.58 -5.19 -14.23
N ALA A 102 -2.02 -6.26 -13.55
CA ALA A 102 -3.15 -7.07 -14.01
C ALA A 102 -4.44 -6.24 -14.11
N PRO A 103 -5.08 -6.14 -15.30
CA PRO A 103 -6.31 -5.40 -15.47
C PRO A 103 -7.52 -6.18 -14.93
N ASP A 104 -8.70 -5.58 -15.02
CA ASP A 104 -9.95 -6.34 -14.93
C ASP A 104 -9.94 -7.43 -16.01
N TYR A 105 -9.86 -8.70 -15.62
CA TYR A 105 -9.67 -9.79 -16.58
C TYR A 105 -10.86 -9.98 -17.55
N LYS A 106 -12.02 -9.36 -17.26
CA LYS A 106 -13.21 -9.43 -18.14
C LYS A 106 -13.30 -8.25 -19.09
N THR A 107 -12.92 -7.05 -18.64
CA THR A 107 -13.10 -5.82 -19.42
C THR A 107 -11.80 -5.27 -19.98
N ASN A 108 -10.66 -5.78 -19.52
CA ASN A 108 -9.32 -5.26 -19.77
C ASN A 108 -9.13 -3.78 -19.33
N GLU A 109 -10.05 -3.26 -18.50
CA GLU A 109 -9.95 -1.90 -17.96
C GLU A 109 -9.10 -1.89 -16.67
N PRO A 110 -8.50 -0.74 -16.32
CA PRO A 110 -7.96 -0.53 -14.98
C PRO A 110 -9.01 -0.76 -13.88
N LEU A 111 -8.56 -1.15 -12.68
CA LEU A 111 -9.41 -1.37 -11.51
C LEU A 111 -9.84 -0.07 -10.80
N ASP A 112 -9.61 1.09 -11.42
CA ASP A 112 -9.88 2.43 -10.87
C ASP A 112 -11.32 2.57 -10.35
N LYS A 113 -12.29 2.11 -11.14
CA LYS A 113 -13.72 2.24 -10.81
C LYS A 113 -14.04 1.38 -9.60
N GLY A 114 -13.49 0.18 -9.50
CA GLY A 114 -13.67 -0.71 -8.37
C GLY A 114 -13.10 -0.14 -7.09
N PHE A 115 -11.87 0.40 -7.12
CA PHE A 115 -11.29 1.04 -5.94
C PHE A 115 -11.98 2.37 -5.58
N LYS A 116 -12.54 3.10 -6.56
CA LYS A 116 -13.46 4.21 -6.28
C LYS A 116 -14.64 3.74 -5.42
N ALA A 117 -15.29 2.65 -5.80
CA ALA A 117 -16.44 2.15 -5.05
C ALA A 117 -16.06 1.69 -3.64
N ILE A 118 -14.89 1.06 -3.45
CA ILE A 118 -14.39 0.72 -2.12
C ILE A 118 -14.17 2.00 -1.29
N ALA A 119 -13.52 3.02 -1.85
CA ALA A 119 -13.26 4.27 -1.15
C ALA A 119 -14.56 5.05 -0.82
N GLU A 120 -15.55 5.06 -1.72
CA GLU A 120 -16.85 5.73 -1.52
C GLU A 120 -17.78 4.98 -0.57
N GLY A 121 -17.82 3.64 -0.68
CA GLY A 121 -18.74 2.77 0.05
C GLY A 121 -18.27 2.42 1.46
N CYS A 122 -16.96 2.24 1.66
CA CYS A 122 -16.37 1.83 2.93
C CYS A 122 -15.81 3.03 3.69
N ARG A 123 -16.69 3.90 4.19
CA ARG A 123 -16.29 5.21 4.79
C ARG A 123 -15.47 5.11 6.08
N ASP A 124 -15.48 3.94 6.72
CA ASP A 124 -14.69 3.64 7.93
C ASP A 124 -13.36 2.93 7.64
N LEU A 125 -12.96 2.85 6.37
CA LEU A 125 -11.71 2.22 5.97
C LEU A 125 -10.50 2.94 6.59
N ARG A 126 -9.67 2.18 7.31
CA ARG A 126 -8.46 2.64 8.02
C ARG A 126 -7.18 2.09 7.41
N ARG A 127 -7.25 0.93 6.76
CA ARG A 127 -6.11 0.31 6.09
C ARG A 127 -6.52 -0.17 4.70
N LEU A 128 -5.74 0.24 3.70
CA LEU A 128 -5.96 -0.10 2.30
C LEU A 128 -4.64 -0.61 1.71
N SER A 129 -4.69 -1.71 0.96
CA SER A 129 -3.62 -2.09 0.04
C SER A 129 -4.24 -2.29 -1.34
N VAL A 130 -3.63 -1.70 -2.37
CA VAL A 130 -4.13 -1.72 -3.74
C VAL A 130 -3.09 -2.39 -4.65
N SER A 131 -3.58 -3.05 -5.70
CA SER A 131 -2.80 -3.83 -6.67
C SER A 131 -3.61 -4.02 -7.96
N GLY A 132 -2.96 -4.47 -9.03
CA GLY A 132 -3.54 -4.55 -10.38
C GLY A 132 -3.32 -3.26 -11.16
N LEU A 133 -3.81 -3.19 -12.40
CA LEU A 133 -3.71 -2.01 -13.24
C LEU A 133 -4.50 -0.85 -12.64
N LEU A 134 -3.80 0.20 -12.21
CA LEU A 134 -4.40 1.38 -11.58
C LEU A 134 -3.75 2.64 -12.14
N SER A 135 -4.59 3.56 -12.61
CA SER A 135 -4.17 4.87 -13.09
C SER A 135 -4.21 5.90 -11.97
N ASP A 136 -3.72 7.13 -12.23
CA ASP A 136 -3.82 8.26 -11.28
C ASP A 136 -5.28 8.55 -10.85
N LYS A 137 -6.27 8.14 -11.66
CA LYS A 137 -7.70 8.29 -11.34
C LYS A 137 -8.09 7.51 -10.09
N ALA A 138 -7.56 6.29 -9.89
CA ALA A 138 -7.83 5.51 -8.68
C ALA A 138 -7.45 6.30 -7.42
N PHE A 139 -6.28 6.95 -7.47
CA PHE A 139 -5.72 7.70 -6.35
C PHE A 139 -6.41 9.04 -6.14
N LYS A 140 -6.91 9.68 -7.21
CA LYS A 140 -7.85 10.80 -7.10
C LYS A 140 -9.10 10.41 -6.31
N TYR A 141 -9.69 9.24 -6.60
CA TYR A 141 -10.86 8.75 -5.86
C TYR A 141 -10.52 8.41 -4.41
N ILE A 142 -9.40 7.74 -4.16
CA ILE A 142 -8.95 7.40 -2.80
C ILE A 142 -8.73 8.69 -1.99
N GLY A 143 -7.98 9.66 -2.52
CA GLY A 143 -7.76 10.95 -1.86
C GLY A 143 -9.06 11.71 -1.58
N LYS A 144 -10.03 11.63 -2.50
CA LYS A 144 -11.33 12.30 -2.34
C LYS A 144 -12.23 11.64 -1.30
N HIS A 145 -12.23 10.30 -1.18
CA HIS A 145 -13.26 9.58 -0.43
C HIS A 145 -12.74 8.84 0.81
N ALA A 146 -11.49 8.36 0.80
CA ALA A 146 -10.93 7.50 1.84
C ALA A 146 -10.36 8.29 3.05
N LYS A 147 -11.15 9.22 3.59
CA LYS A 147 -10.71 10.23 4.59
C LYS A 147 -10.19 9.65 5.91
N LYS A 148 -10.60 8.43 6.26
CA LYS A 148 -10.20 7.74 7.49
C LYS A 148 -9.02 6.78 7.31
N VAL A 149 -8.50 6.62 6.09
CA VAL A 149 -7.34 5.74 5.84
C VAL A 149 -6.12 6.28 6.56
N ARG A 150 -5.50 5.41 7.36
CA ARG A 150 -4.29 5.67 8.14
C ARG A 150 -3.07 4.96 7.59
N MET A 151 -3.27 3.81 6.93
CA MET A 151 -2.20 3.03 6.33
C MET A 151 -2.59 2.66 4.90
N LEU A 152 -1.75 3.07 3.95
CA LEU A 152 -1.93 2.77 2.54
C LEU A 152 -0.65 2.12 2.00
N SER A 153 -0.78 0.96 1.37
CA SER A 153 0.33 0.29 0.68
C SER A 153 -0.01 0.15 -0.81
N ILE A 154 0.92 0.50 -1.68
CA ILE A 154 0.76 0.58 -3.14
C ILE A 154 1.94 -0.11 -3.79
N ALA A 155 1.68 -0.94 -4.81
CA ALA A 155 2.70 -1.54 -5.65
C ALA A 155 2.23 -1.54 -7.10
N PHE A 156 3.14 -1.26 -8.04
CA PHE A 156 2.89 -1.38 -9.49
C PHE A 156 1.63 -0.63 -9.95
N ALA A 157 1.56 0.67 -9.65
CA ALA A 157 0.37 1.47 -9.87
C ALA A 157 0.68 2.97 -10.07
N GLY A 158 -0.28 3.68 -10.67
CA GLY A 158 -0.17 5.09 -11.00
C GLY A 158 0.47 5.32 -12.36
N ASP A 159 0.29 6.53 -12.89
CA ASP A 159 0.86 6.95 -14.17
C ASP A 159 1.91 8.06 -13.95
N SER A 160 1.77 8.84 -12.88
CA SER A 160 2.63 10.00 -12.62
C SER A 160 2.65 10.43 -11.14
N ASP A 161 3.34 11.54 -10.86
CA ASP A 161 3.35 12.25 -9.58
C ASP A 161 1.95 12.65 -9.06
N LEU A 162 0.95 12.77 -9.95
CA LEU A 162 -0.41 13.11 -9.56
C LEU A 162 -1.01 12.09 -8.58
N MET A 163 -0.61 10.82 -8.67
CA MET A 163 -0.97 9.81 -7.68
C MET A 163 -0.64 10.29 -6.26
N LEU A 164 0.61 10.65 -5.99
CA LEU A 164 1.01 11.03 -4.63
C LEU A 164 0.39 12.37 -4.23
N HIS A 165 0.31 13.33 -5.16
CA HIS A 165 -0.38 14.60 -4.91
C HIS A 165 -1.80 14.34 -4.37
N HIS A 166 -2.59 13.48 -5.03
CA HIS A 166 -3.95 13.15 -4.59
C HIS A 166 -3.98 12.48 -3.21
N LEU A 167 -3.01 11.63 -2.91
CA LEU A 167 -2.93 10.93 -1.63
C LEU A 167 -2.54 11.87 -0.48
N LEU A 168 -1.49 12.67 -0.64
CA LEU A 168 -0.99 13.56 0.40
C LEU A 168 -1.94 14.74 0.66
N SER A 169 -2.55 15.29 -0.40
CA SER A 169 -3.56 16.36 -0.27
C SER A 169 -4.91 15.83 0.25
N GLY A 170 -5.33 14.64 -0.17
CA GLY A 170 -6.68 14.14 0.07
C GLY A 170 -6.86 13.28 1.32
N CYS A 171 -5.86 12.45 1.68
CA CYS A 171 -5.96 11.50 2.79
C CYS A 171 -5.64 12.18 4.13
N GLU A 172 -6.65 12.81 4.73
CA GLU A 172 -6.52 13.57 5.98
C GLU A 172 -5.94 12.75 7.15
N SER A 173 -6.40 11.50 7.31
CA SER A 173 -5.99 10.63 8.42
C SER A 173 -4.70 9.84 8.19
N LEU A 174 -4.02 10.03 7.06
CA LEU A 174 -2.88 9.19 6.67
C LEU A 174 -1.76 9.28 7.70
N LYS A 175 -1.20 8.11 8.07
CA LYS A 175 -0.09 7.95 9.02
C LYS A 175 1.05 7.13 8.46
N LYS A 176 0.78 6.17 7.60
CA LYS A 176 1.79 5.34 6.94
C LYS A 176 1.45 5.24 5.46
N LEU A 177 2.42 5.53 4.63
CA LEU A 177 2.34 5.33 3.18
C LEU A 177 3.55 4.51 2.76
N GLU A 178 3.30 3.40 2.07
CA GLU A 178 4.31 2.49 1.57
C GLU A 178 4.08 2.34 0.06
N ILE A 179 5.06 2.72 -0.75
CA ILE A 179 4.98 2.71 -2.20
C ILE A 179 6.16 1.92 -2.75
N ARG A 180 5.92 1.05 -3.72
CA ARG A 180 6.99 0.39 -4.47
C ARG A 180 6.67 0.31 -5.95
N ASP A 181 7.70 0.42 -6.79
CA ASP A 181 7.60 0.16 -8.22
C ASP A 181 6.50 1.02 -8.90
N CYS A 182 6.49 2.32 -8.59
CA CYS A 182 5.49 3.29 -9.07
C CYS A 182 6.17 4.47 -9.78
N PRO A 183 5.52 5.10 -10.78
CA PRO A 183 6.06 6.24 -11.53
C PRO A 183 5.96 7.56 -10.75
N PHE A 184 6.52 7.55 -9.56
CA PHE A 184 6.55 8.68 -8.63
C PHE A 184 7.95 9.28 -8.55
N GLY A 185 8.09 10.60 -8.69
CA GLY A 185 9.29 11.39 -8.56
C GLY A 185 9.17 12.61 -7.64
N ASP A 186 9.85 13.70 -7.98
CA ASP A 186 10.20 14.72 -6.97
C ASP A 186 9.08 15.68 -6.61
N THR A 187 8.18 15.97 -7.56
CA THR A 187 7.33 17.16 -7.53
C THR A 187 6.35 17.09 -6.36
N ALA A 188 5.57 16.01 -6.30
CA ALA A 188 4.55 15.86 -5.28
C ALA A 188 5.13 15.59 -3.88
N LEU A 189 6.35 15.04 -3.78
CA LEU A 189 7.05 14.90 -2.49
C LEU A 189 7.36 16.27 -1.89
N LEU A 190 7.92 17.16 -2.70
CA LEU A 190 8.37 18.49 -2.29
C LEU A 190 7.20 19.47 -2.10
N GLU A 191 6.16 19.37 -2.93
CA GLU A 191 4.92 20.15 -2.82
C GLU A 191 4.23 19.89 -1.48
N HIS A 192 4.10 18.61 -1.08
CA HIS A 192 3.37 18.19 0.11
C HIS A 192 4.26 17.88 1.31
N ALA A 193 5.47 18.42 1.36
CA ALA A 193 6.46 18.15 2.42
C ALA A 193 5.90 18.32 3.85
N ALA A 194 5.06 19.34 4.08
CA ALA A 194 4.43 19.59 5.38
C ALA A 194 3.50 18.45 5.84
N LYS A 195 2.88 17.71 4.91
CA LYS A 195 2.03 16.55 5.23
C LYS A 195 2.82 15.45 5.93
N LEU A 196 4.10 15.28 5.58
CA LEU A 196 4.97 14.24 6.12
C LEU A 196 5.19 14.39 7.64
N GLU A 197 5.17 15.62 8.17
CA GLU A 197 5.22 15.86 9.63
C GLU A 197 3.94 15.44 10.37
N THR A 198 2.82 15.27 9.67
CA THR A 198 1.57 14.76 10.26
C THR A 198 1.51 13.23 10.25
N MET A 199 2.38 12.60 9.46
CA MET A 199 2.47 11.16 9.26
C MET A 199 3.49 10.55 10.23
N ARG A 200 3.39 9.23 10.45
CA ARG A 200 4.45 8.48 11.12
C ARG A 200 5.63 8.28 10.17
N SER A 201 5.34 7.82 8.96
CA SER A 201 6.39 7.53 7.98
C SER A 201 5.85 7.44 6.55
N LEU A 202 6.76 7.66 5.60
CA LEU A 202 6.65 7.36 4.18
C LEU A 202 7.81 6.44 3.80
N TRP A 203 7.50 5.31 3.18
CA TRP A 203 8.46 4.41 2.56
C TRP A 203 8.26 4.43 1.04
N MET A 204 9.34 4.57 0.28
CA MET A 204 9.31 4.40 -1.16
C MET A 204 10.52 3.57 -1.62
N SER A 205 10.31 2.66 -2.55
CA SER A 205 11.37 1.86 -3.17
C SER A 205 11.12 1.67 -4.66
N SER A 206 12.17 1.62 -5.48
CA SER A 206 12.02 1.49 -6.94
C SER A 206 11.06 2.53 -7.53
N CYS A 207 11.17 3.77 -7.05
CA CYS A 207 10.46 4.93 -7.56
C CYS A 207 11.47 5.88 -8.22
N PHE A 208 11.01 6.99 -8.78
CA PHE A 208 11.83 8.01 -9.46
C PHE A 208 12.19 9.20 -8.56
N VAL A 209 12.25 9.02 -7.23
CA VAL A 209 12.67 10.09 -6.31
C VAL A 209 14.17 10.29 -6.43
N SER A 210 14.57 11.49 -6.81
CA SER A 210 15.97 11.84 -7.00
C SER A 210 16.69 12.08 -5.67
N PHE A 211 18.01 11.89 -5.67
CA PHE A 211 18.84 12.25 -4.53
C PHE A 211 18.79 13.75 -4.22
N GLY A 212 18.70 14.60 -5.24
CA GLY A 212 18.53 16.05 -5.11
C GLY A 212 17.24 16.43 -4.38
N ALA A 213 16.12 15.76 -4.68
CA ALA A 213 14.88 15.97 -3.95
C ALA A 213 14.96 15.54 -2.49
N CYS A 214 15.69 14.46 -2.19
CA CYS A 214 15.95 14.04 -0.81
C CYS A 214 16.71 15.12 -0.01
N LYS A 215 17.75 15.72 -0.61
CA LYS A 215 18.48 16.87 -0.03
C LYS A 215 17.58 18.06 0.20
N LEU A 216 16.82 18.47 -0.82
CA LEU A 216 15.94 19.63 -0.73
C LEU A 216 14.84 19.43 0.33
N LEU A 217 14.27 18.22 0.41
CA LEU A 217 13.28 17.88 1.43
C LEU A 217 13.86 18.00 2.85
N SER A 218 15.04 17.43 3.08
CA SER A 218 15.73 17.51 4.39
C SER A 218 16.04 18.96 4.79
N GLN A 219 16.51 19.77 3.84
CA GLN A 219 16.77 21.21 4.08
C GLN A 219 15.49 21.97 4.47
N LYS A 220 14.37 21.66 3.80
CA LYS A 220 13.06 22.27 4.02
C LYS A 220 12.40 21.80 5.33
N MET A 221 12.60 20.54 5.72
CA MET A 221 11.86 19.88 6.79
C MET A 221 12.79 19.29 7.88
N PRO A 222 13.36 20.11 8.78
CA PRO A 222 14.39 19.68 9.73
C PRO A 222 13.89 18.74 10.84
N ARG A 223 12.58 18.51 10.97
CA ARG A 223 11.99 17.54 11.92
C ARG A 223 11.72 16.18 11.29
N LEU A 224 12.13 16.00 10.03
CA LEU A 224 12.07 14.72 9.33
C LEU A 224 13.48 14.15 9.23
N ASN A 225 13.63 12.88 9.59
CA ASN A 225 14.75 12.11 9.08
C ASN A 225 14.37 11.67 7.67
N VAL A 226 15.25 11.99 6.71
CA VAL A 226 15.17 11.52 5.33
C VAL A 226 16.33 10.54 5.14
N GLU A 227 16.04 9.26 5.22
CA GLU A 227 17.02 8.19 5.05
C GLU A 227 16.99 7.68 3.61
N VAL A 228 18.10 7.82 2.91
CA VAL A 228 18.35 7.16 1.63
C VAL A 228 18.96 5.79 1.95
N ILE A 229 18.38 4.72 1.42
CA ILE A 229 18.82 3.34 1.64
C ILE A 229 19.17 2.75 0.27
N ASP A 230 20.45 2.61 0.00
CA ASP A 230 20.97 2.32 -1.34
C ASP A 230 22.26 1.51 -1.23
N GLU A 231 22.45 0.51 -2.09
CA GLU A 231 23.68 -0.29 -2.07
C GLU A 231 24.89 0.50 -2.58
N HIS A 232 24.64 1.60 -3.31
CA HIS A 232 25.67 2.44 -3.91
C HIS A 232 25.64 3.86 -3.32
N PRO A 233 26.79 4.45 -2.99
CA PRO A 233 26.86 5.83 -2.48
C PRO A 233 26.09 6.81 -3.38
N PRO A 234 25.06 7.52 -2.87
CA PRO A 234 24.23 8.40 -3.70
C PRO A 234 25.01 9.55 -4.35
N GLU A 235 26.09 9.99 -3.70
CA GLU A 235 26.99 11.06 -4.18
C GLU A 235 27.84 10.64 -5.39
N SER A 236 27.97 9.34 -5.66
CA SER A 236 28.69 8.85 -6.84
C SER A 236 27.90 9.03 -8.15
N ARG A 237 26.63 9.45 -8.06
CA ARG A 237 25.71 9.61 -9.19
C ARG A 237 25.22 11.06 -9.28
N PRO A 238 24.77 11.52 -10.48
CA PRO A 238 24.13 12.82 -10.61
C PRO A 238 22.96 12.97 -9.65
N GLU A 239 22.71 14.17 -9.11
CA GLU A 239 21.62 14.42 -8.15
C GLU A 239 20.23 14.12 -8.71
N SER A 240 20.06 14.13 -10.04
CA SER A 240 18.84 13.73 -10.74
C SER A 240 18.59 12.22 -10.74
N SER A 241 19.56 11.41 -10.31
CA SER A 241 19.45 9.96 -10.30
C SER A 241 18.46 9.51 -9.23
N PRO A 242 17.53 8.58 -9.57
CA PRO A 242 16.68 7.96 -8.58
C PRO A 242 17.51 7.20 -7.54
N VAL A 243 17.09 7.28 -6.29
CA VAL A 243 17.64 6.43 -5.22
C VAL A 243 16.87 5.12 -5.15
N GLU A 244 17.53 4.05 -4.70
CA GLU A 244 16.88 2.73 -4.62
C GLU A 244 15.68 2.75 -3.67
N ARG A 245 15.86 3.34 -2.47
CA ARG A 245 14.82 3.43 -1.44
C ARG A 245 14.98 4.69 -0.61
N ILE A 246 13.85 5.22 -0.16
CA ILE A 246 13.79 6.27 0.84
C ILE A 246 12.87 5.87 1.99
N TYR A 247 13.30 6.21 3.19
CA TYR A 247 12.49 6.14 4.39
C TYR A 247 12.45 7.50 5.07
N ILE A 248 11.27 8.12 5.07
CA ILE A 248 11.05 9.44 5.66
C ILE A 248 10.17 9.26 6.88
N TYR A 249 10.61 9.78 8.03
CA TYR A 249 9.81 9.74 9.25
C TYR A 249 10.06 10.97 10.10
N ARG A 250 8.99 11.45 10.75
CA ARG A 250 9.11 12.56 11.69
C ARG A 250 9.76 12.09 12.98
N THR A 251 10.60 12.93 13.56
CA THR A 251 11.31 12.64 14.80
C THR A 251 11.45 13.91 15.65
N VAL A 252 11.52 13.72 16.97
CA VAL A 252 11.96 14.76 17.92
C VAL A 252 13.37 14.49 18.45
N ALA A 253 13.94 13.32 18.12
CA ALA A 253 15.28 12.90 18.55
C ALA A 253 16.38 13.30 17.56
N GLY A 254 16.01 13.70 16.32
CA GLY A 254 16.96 13.91 15.24
C GLY A 254 17.47 12.59 14.62
N PRO A 255 18.63 12.60 13.95
CA PRO A 255 19.26 11.44 13.33
C PRO A 255 19.50 10.30 14.33
N ARG A 256 19.44 9.07 13.84
CA ARG A 256 19.81 7.88 14.61
C ARG A 256 21.32 7.62 14.55
N MET A 257 21.85 7.04 15.62
CA MET A 257 23.29 6.80 15.80
C MET A 257 23.76 5.42 15.31
N ASP A 258 22.83 4.56 14.87
CA ASP A 258 23.05 3.17 14.48
C ASP A 258 22.91 2.97 12.95
N THR A 259 23.24 4.01 12.18
CA THR A 259 23.08 4.02 10.73
C THR A 259 24.11 3.08 10.08
N PRO A 260 23.68 1.99 9.39
CA PRO A 260 24.60 1.12 8.67
C PRO A 260 25.14 1.80 7.41
N GLU A 261 26.21 1.25 6.82
CA GLU A 261 26.98 1.88 5.73
C GLU A 261 26.17 2.17 4.45
N PHE A 262 25.12 1.40 4.19
CA PHE A 262 24.22 1.56 3.02
C PHE A 262 23.04 2.53 3.29
N VAL A 263 23.09 3.28 4.39
CA VAL A 263 22.06 4.25 4.74
C VAL A 263 22.67 5.63 4.98
N TRP A 264 22.11 6.64 4.33
CA TRP A 264 22.51 8.04 4.50
C TRP A 264 21.34 8.84 5.05
N THR A 265 21.48 9.30 6.30
CA THR A 265 20.54 10.27 6.87
C THR A 265 20.91 11.65 6.34
N ILE A 266 20.08 12.19 5.44
CA ILE A 266 20.33 13.50 4.85
C ILE A 266 20.04 14.56 5.91
N HIS A 267 21.06 15.31 6.35
CA HIS A 267 20.91 16.31 7.40
C HIS A 267 21.61 17.64 7.06
N LYS A 268 21.08 18.73 7.64
CA LYS A 268 21.48 20.12 7.33
C LYS A 268 22.92 20.47 7.69
N ASN A 269 23.52 19.77 8.65
CA ASN A 269 24.89 19.96 9.11
C ASN A 269 25.69 18.66 8.95
N PRO A 270 26.62 18.55 8.00
CA PRO A 270 27.49 17.39 7.85
C PRO A 270 28.30 17.08 9.12
N GLU A 271 28.56 18.09 9.96
CA GLU A 271 29.31 17.92 11.22
C GLU A 271 28.58 17.09 12.30
N ASN A 272 27.25 16.95 12.22
CA ASN A 272 26.48 16.12 13.16
C ASN A 272 25.97 14.81 12.55
N GLY A 273 26.19 14.58 11.25
CA GLY A 273 25.61 13.47 10.48
C GLY A 273 26.62 12.45 9.96
N VAL A 274 27.92 12.73 10.08
CA VAL A 274 28.97 11.81 9.65
C VAL A 274 29.79 11.39 10.87
N SER A 275 29.27 10.45 11.67
CA SER A 275 30.13 9.70 12.57
C SER A 275 30.94 8.71 11.74
N HIS A 276 32.00 9.16 11.09
CA HIS A 276 33.11 8.29 10.73
C HIS A 276 33.81 7.87 12.02
N LEU A 277 33.22 6.92 12.76
CA LEU A 277 33.99 6.08 13.65
C LEU A 277 34.77 5.10 12.77
N ALA A 278 35.87 5.59 12.22
CA ALA A 278 36.94 4.74 11.74
C ALA A 278 37.42 3.92 12.94
N ILE A 279 37.05 2.64 12.98
CA ILE A 279 37.69 1.68 13.85
C ILE A 279 39.10 1.46 13.28
N LYS A 280 40.11 1.98 13.97
CA LYS A 280 41.50 1.52 13.85
C LYS A 280 41.66 0.19 14.56
#